data_AF-G5F2C9-F1
#
_entry.id   AF-G5F2C9-F1
#
_cell.length_a   1.000
_cell.length_b   1.000
_cell.length_c   1.000
_cell.angle_alpha   90.00
_cell.angle_beta   90.00
_cell.angle_gamma   90.00
#
_symmetry.space_group_name_H-M   'P 1'
#
loop_
_entity.id
_entity.type
_entity.pdbx_description
1 polymer ?
#
loop_
_entity_poly.entity_id
_entity_poly.type
_entity_poly.pdbx_seq_one_letter_code
_entity_poly.pdbx_strand_id
1 'polypeptide(L)'
;MYEESAGQISIAERSMGPVTSAVFGMPLHRHRILVEKGLVGRLVELLGGTEGEGTTVSLARYFEEGHCLLDLEDAMDRAGLPYAYEAQRSGYVIFRPSGEELRLALDA
;
A
#
# COMPACT_ATOMS: atom_id res chain seq x y z
N MET A 1 1.28 -0.98 -9.63
CA MET A 1 1.19 -2.42 -10.02
C MET A 1 0.77 -3.18 -8.78
N TYR A 2 -0.29 -3.97 -8.85
CA TYR A 2 -0.76 -4.79 -7.72
C TYR A 2 -0.75 -6.27 -8.08
N GLU A 3 -0.55 -7.11 -7.07
CA GLU A 3 -0.51 -8.57 -7.19
C GLU A 3 -1.25 -9.18 -5.99
N GLU A 4 -2.16 -10.10 -6.27
CA GLU A 4 -2.84 -10.90 -5.25
C GLU A 4 -2.06 -12.20 -5.04
N SER A 5 -1.54 -12.43 -3.83
CA SER A 5 -0.92 -13.73 -3.50
C SER A 5 -1.24 -14.11 -2.06
N ALA A 6 -1.51 -15.41 -1.84
CA ALA A 6 -1.69 -16.06 -0.53
C ALA A 6 -2.31 -15.19 0.57
N GLY A 7 -3.53 -14.67 0.35
CA GLY A 7 -4.31 -14.02 1.41
C GLY A 7 -3.98 -12.54 1.67
N GLN A 8 -3.16 -11.89 0.85
CA GLN A 8 -2.90 -10.45 0.92
C GLN A 8 -2.98 -9.79 -0.45
N ILE A 9 -3.33 -8.51 -0.47
CA ILE A 9 -3.20 -7.64 -1.64
C ILE A 9 -1.93 -6.81 -1.49
N SER A 10 -1.01 -6.94 -2.44
CA SER A 10 0.18 -6.09 -2.52
C SER A 10 -0.08 -4.97 -3.52
N ILE A 11 0.01 -3.72 -3.07
CA ILE A 11 -0.13 -2.53 -3.91
C ILE A 11 1.23 -1.83 -3.93
N ALA A 12 1.84 -1.71 -5.10
CA ALA A 12 3.19 -1.15 -5.24
C ALA A 12 3.24 0.01 -6.24
N GLU A 13 3.98 1.04 -5.85
CA GLU A 13 4.35 2.16 -6.69
C GLU A 13 5.86 2.13 -6.98
N ARG A 14 6.22 2.54 -8.19
CA ARG A 14 7.59 2.59 -8.68
C ARG A 14 7.80 3.91 -9.39
N SER A 15 8.82 4.65 -8.96
CA SER A 15 9.26 5.88 -9.61
C SER A 15 10.71 5.73 -10.07
N MET A 16 11.01 6.32 -11.23
CA MET A 16 12.32 6.24 -11.88
C MET A 16 12.69 7.60 -12.50
N GLY A 17 13.97 7.80 -12.79
CA GLY A 17 14.46 8.96 -13.54
C GLY A 17 15.05 10.09 -12.68
N PRO A 18 15.43 11.23 -13.30
CA PRO A 18 16.26 12.26 -12.65
C PRO A 18 15.62 12.87 -11.41
N VAL A 19 14.30 13.11 -11.44
CA VAL A 19 13.55 13.65 -10.29
C VAL A 19 13.52 12.65 -9.14
N THR A 20 13.31 11.36 -9.44
CA THR A 20 13.37 10.27 -8.44
C THR A 20 14.73 10.24 -7.76
N SER A 21 15.82 10.33 -8.54
CA SER A 21 17.18 10.40 -7.99
C SER A 21 17.40 11.62 -7.07
N ALA A 22 16.86 12.78 -7.44
CA ALA A 22 17.00 14.01 -6.65
C ALA A 22 16.23 13.94 -5.33
N VAL A 23 15.02 13.37 -5.33
CA VAL A 23 14.15 13.27 -4.14
C VAL A 23 14.57 12.12 -3.22
N PHE A 24 14.89 10.96 -3.79
CA PHE A 24 15.09 9.73 -3.04
C PHE A 24 16.54 9.27 -2.94
N GLY A 25 17.47 9.99 -3.59
CA GLY A 25 18.89 9.62 -3.64
C GLY A 25 19.17 8.34 -4.43
N MET A 26 18.23 7.87 -5.25
CA MET A 26 18.34 6.60 -6.00
C MET A 26 17.61 6.63 -7.34
N PRO A 27 18.15 5.94 -8.37
CA PRO A 27 17.58 5.94 -9.73
C PRO A 27 16.25 5.20 -9.87
N LEU A 28 15.93 4.34 -8.90
CA LEU A 28 14.69 3.61 -8.78
C LEU A 28 14.25 3.67 -7.33
N HIS A 29 13.05 4.19 -7.09
CA HIS A 29 12.39 4.05 -5.82
C HIS A 29 11.18 3.12 -5.97
N ARG A 30 11.07 2.17 -5.04
CA ARG A 30 9.92 1.27 -4.92
C ARG A 30 9.47 1.23 -3.46
N HIS A 31 8.17 1.37 -3.28
CA HIS A 31 7.50 1.04 -2.03
C HIS A 31 6.22 0.27 -2.34
N ARG A 32 5.76 -0.49 -1.34
CA ARG A 32 4.52 -1.24 -1.40
C ARG A 32 3.84 -1.23 -0.06
N ILE A 33 2.53 -1.38 -0.10
CA ILE A 33 1.72 -1.74 1.06
C ILE A 33 1.11 -3.12 0.86
N LEU A 34 0.89 -3.80 1.97
CA LEU A 34 0.24 -5.10 2.05
C LEU A 34 -1.02 -4.97 2.88
N VAL A 35 -2.13 -5.42 2.30
CA VAL A 35 -3.45 -5.40 2.94
C VAL A 35 -3.94 -6.83 3.10
N GLU A 36 -4.27 -7.21 4.33
CA GLU A 36 -4.85 -8.51 4.64
C GLU A 36 -6.16 -8.74 3.89
N LYS A 37 -6.40 -9.96 3.41
CA LYS A 37 -7.63 -10.31 2.65
C LYS A 37 -8.91 -9.99 3.42
N GLY A 38 -8.88 -10.16 4.75
CA GLY A 38 -10.01 -9.82 5.63
C GLY A 38 -10.38 -8.33 5.65
N LEU A 39 -9.47 -7.46 5.22
CA LEU A 39 -9.64 -6.01 5.21
C LEU A 39 -9.99 -5.46 3.83
N VAL A 40 -10.04 -6.32 2.81
CA VAL A 40 -10.26 -5.91 1.42
C VAL A 40 -11.63 -5.27 1.21
N GLY A 41 -12.69 -5.78 1.84
CA GLY A 41 -14.01 -5.16 1.76
C GLY A 41 -13.99 -3.72 2.29
N ARG A 42 -13.34 -3.50 3.44
CA ARG A 42 -13.18 -2.16 4.03
C ARG A 42 -12.31 -1.24 3.16
N LEU A 43 -11.31 -1.80 2.48
CA LEU A 43 -10.52 -1.05 1.51
C LEU A 43 -11.39 -0.60 0.32
N VAL A 44 -12.22 -1.48 -0.23
CA VAL A 44 -13.15 -1.14 -1.32
C VAL A 44 -14.13 -0.05 -0.89
N GLU A 45 -14.72 -0.17 0.30
CA GLU A 45 -15.61 0.84 0.87
C GLU A 45 -14.90 2.20 1.04
N LEU A 46 -13.66 2.19 1.56
CA LEU A 46 -12.83 3.41 1.71
C LEU A 46 -12.57 4.11 0.37
N LEU A 47 -12.39 3.33 -0.70
CA LEU A 47 -12.18 3.82 -2.06
C LEU A 47 -13.50 4.25 -2.75
N GLY A 48 -14.61 4.27 -2.03
CA GLY A 48 -15.94 4.60 -2.54
C GLY A 48 -16.50 3.54 -3.50
N GLY A 49 -15.99 2.31 -3.44
CA GLY A 49 -16.52 1.20 -4.21
C GLY A 49 -17.82 0.67 -3.64
N THR A 50 -18.63 0.05 -4.50
CA THR A 50 -19.90 -0.57 -4.12
C THR A 50 -19.72 -2.04 -3.78
N GLU A 51 -20.70 -2.61 -3.09
CA GLU A 51 -20.72 -4.04 -2.77
C GLU A 51 -20.66 -4.87 -4.06
N GLY A 52 -19.66 -5.74 -4.17
CA GLY A 52 -19.39 -6.54 -5.37
C GLY A 52 -18.50 -5.87 -6.43
N GLU A 53 -18.14 -4.59 -6.27
CA GLU A 53 -17.04 -3.99 -7.04
C GLU A 53 -15.72 -4.64 -6.60
N GLY A 54 -14.99 -5.20 -7.56
CA GLY A 54 -13.71 -5.86 -7.27
C GLY A 54 -12.65 -4.83 -6.90
N THR A 55 -11.79 -5.15 -5.94
CA THR A 55 -10.71 -4.27 -5.43
C THR A 55 -9.82 -3.68 -6.52
N THR A 56 -9.56 -4.47 -7.56
CA THR A 56 -8.86 -4.03 -8.76
C THR A 56 -9.50 -2.80 -9.40
N VAL A 57 -10.82 -2.79 -9.55
CA VAL A 57 -11.57 -1.71 -10.20
C VAL A 57 -11.51 -0.44 -9.35
N SER A 58 -11.76 -0.58 -8.04
CA SER A 58 -11.73 0.56 -7.11
C SER A 58 -10.33 1.17 -6.99
N LEU A 59 -9.27 0.34 -6.97
CA LEU A 59 -7.88 0.82 -7.00
C LEU A 59 -7.53 1.49 -8.33
N ALA A 60 -7.93 0.91 -9.46
CA ALA A 60 -7.67 1.49 -10.77
C ALA A 60 -8.29 2.90 -10.87
N ARG A 61 -9.56 3.05 -10.47
CA ARG A 61 -10.25 4.35 -10.43
C ARG A 61 -9.51 5.35 -9.54
N TYR A 62 -9.15 4.94 -8.33
CA TYR A 62 -8.43 5.79 -7.37
C TYR A 62 -7.13 6.35 -7.96
N PHE A 63 -6.33 5.51 -8.63
CA PHE A 63 -5.08 5.96 -9.26
C PHE A 63 -5.32 6.76 -10.56
N GLU A 64 -6.38 6.48 -11.31
CA GLU A 64 -6.77 7.26 -12.50
C GLU A 64 -7.23 8.68 -12.16
N GLU A 65 -7.78 8.89 -10.97
CA GLU A 65 -8.11 10.22 -10.42
C GLU A 65 -6.86 11.03 -10.02
N GLY A 66 -5.67 10.44 -10.14
CA GLY A 66 -4.38 11.11 -9.93
C GLY A 66 -3.83 10.97 -8.51
N HIS A 67 -4.46 10.15 -7.67
CA HIS A 67 -3.90 9.82 -6.36
C HIS A 67 -2.65 8.94 -6.49
N CYS A 68 -1.71 9.10 -5.57
CA CYS A 68 -0.52 8.25 -5.46
C CYS A 68 -0.64 7.27 -4.29
N LEU A 69 0.33 6.36 -4.15
CA LEU A 69 0.29 5.38 -3.06
C LEU A 69 0.35 6.04 -1.67
N LEU A 70 1.02 7.19 -1.55
CA LEU A 70 1.06 7.95 -0.29
C LEU A 70 -0.34 8.49 0.10
N ASP A 71 -1.15 8.93 -0.86
CA ASP A 71 -2.51 9.38 -0.58
C ASP A 71 -3.38 8.22 -0.04
N LEU A 72 -3.13 7.00 -0.53
CA LEU A 72 -3.78 5.79 -0.06
C LEU A 72 -3.33 5.44 1.37
N GLU A 73 -2.02 5.51 1.64
CA GLU A 73 -1.46 5.35 2.98
C GLU A 73 -2.15 6.30 3.99
N ASP A 74 -2.28 7.58 3.64
CA ASP A 74 -2.95 8.61 4.46
C ASP A 74 -4.47 8.36 4.61
N ALA A 75 -5.14 7.86 3.57
CA ALA A 75 -6.55 7.50 3.64
C ALA A 75 -6.79 6.31 4.58
N MET A 76 -5.94 5.28 4.48
CA MET A 76 -6.00 4.09 5.32
C MET A 76 -5.70 4.43 6.79
N ASP A 77 -4.68 5.25 7.05
CA ASP A 77 -4.34 5.70 8.40
C ASP A 77 -5.49 6.52 9.03
N ARG A 78 -6.11 7.43 8.28
CA ARG A 78 -7.30 8.18 8.74
C ARG A 78 -8.51 7.28 9.01
N ALA A 79 -8.68 6.21 8.25
CA ALA A 79 -9.77 5.25 8.43
C ALA A 79 -9.48 4.18 9.50
N GLY A 80 -8.29 4.18 10.10
CA GLY A 80 -7.84 3.14 11.02
C GLY A 80 -7.80 1.76 10.36
N LEU A 81 -7.49 1.71 9.06
CA LEU A 81 -7.38 0.47 8.29
C LEU A 81 -5.90 0.03 8.27
N PRO A 82 -5.51 -1.03 8.99
CA PRO A 82 -4.11 -1.39 9.09
C PRO A 82 -3.57 -1.97 7.77
N TYR A 83 -2.31 -1.68 7.51
CA TYR A 83 -1.52 -2.24 6.40
C TYR A 83 -0.06 -2.36 6.84
N ALA A 84 0.65 -3.33 6.27
CA ALA A 84 2.10 -3.36 6.36
C ALA A 84 2.71 -2.53 5.22
N TYR A 85 3.86 -1.92 5.47
CA TYR A 85 4.60 -1.13 4.49
C TYR A 85 5.99 -1.70 4.32
N GLU A 86 6.45 -1.74 3.07
CA GLU A 86 7.81 -2.08 2.73
C GLU A 86 8.34 -1.12 1.68
N ALA A 87 9.52 -0.54 1.92
CA ALA A 87 10.26 0.19 0.92
C ALA A 87 11.71 -0.25 0.85
N GLN A 88 12.21 -0.34 -0.38
CA GLN A 88 13.62 -0.59 -0.62
C GLN A 88 14.36 0.74 -0.73
N ARG A 89 15.41 0.87 0.07
CA ARG A 89 16.40 1.95 -0.01
C ARG A 89 17.79 1.35 -0.23
N SER A 90 18.74 2.15 -0.68
CA SER A 90 20.07 1.66 -1.08
C SER A 90 20.78 0.95 0.09
N GLY A 91 20.76 -0.39 0.07
CA GLY A 91 21.36 -1.25 1.10
C GLY A 91 20.47 -1.59 2.30
N TYR A 92 19.23 -1.10 2.39
CA TYR A 92 18.35 -1.34 3.54
C TYR A 92 16.88 -1.48 3.14
N VAL A 93 16.13 -2.28 3.90
CA VAL A 93 14.67 -2.37 3.79
C VAL A 93 14.05 -1.59 4.94
N ILE A 94 13.15 -0.67 4.62
CA ILE A 94 12.26 -0.06 5.61
C ILE A 94 11.03 -0.94 5.67
N PHE A 95 10.75 -1.49 6.85
CA PHE A 95 9.58 -2.30 7.09
C PHE A 95 8.79 -1.74 8.26
N ARG A 96 7.49 -1.53 8.05
CA ARG A 96 6.52 -1.19 9.08
C ARG A 96 5.49 -2.32 9.09
N PRO A 97 5.45 -3.17 10.13
CA PRO A 97 4.42 -4.19 10.24
C PRO A 97 3.04 -3.54 10.34
N SER A 98 2.01 -4.29 9.96
CA SER A 98 0.64 -3.89 10.26
C SER A 98 0.43 -3.84 11.79
N GLY A 99 -0.57 -3.08 12.25
CA GLY A 99 -0.87 -2.98 13.68
C GLY A 99 -1.18 -4.33 14.33
N GLU A 100 -1.74 -5.27 13.58
CA GLU A 100 -2.03 -6.63 14.05
C GLU A 100 -0.77 -7.49 14.16
N GLU A 101 0.12 -7.45 13.17
CA GLU A 101 1.43 -8.12 13.22
C GLU A 101 2.29 -7.58 14.37
N LEU A 102 2.29 -6.25 14.58
CA LEU A 102 3.01 -5.64 15.69
C LEU A 102 2.44 -6.09 17.03
N ARG A 103 1.11 -6.16 17.17
CA ARG A 103 0.46 -6.65 18.39
C ARG A 103 0.86 -8.10 18.68
N LEU A 104 0.80 -8.98 17.67
CA LEU A 104 1.22 -10.37 17.79
C LEU A 104 2.70 -10.52 18.17
N ALA A 105 3.57 -9.67 17.63
CA ALA A 105 5.00 -9.69 17.92
C ALA A 105 5.34 -9.18 19.33
N LEU A 106 4.54 -8.28 19.90
CA LEU A 106 4.74 -7.74 21.24
C LEU A 106 4.10 -8.61 22.35
N ASP A 107 3.09 -9.40 21.99
CA ASP A 107 2.40 -10.33 22.89
C ASP A 107 3.05 -11.73 22.98
N ALA A 108 4.16 -11.97 22.24
CA ALA A 108 4.89 -13.24 22.16
C ALA A 108 6.19 -13.25 22.99
#